data_AF-F0J8H0-F1
#
_entry.id   AF-F0J8H0-F1
#
_cell.length_a   1.000
_cell.length_b   1.000
_cell.length_c   1.000
_cell.angle_alpha   90.00
_cell.angle_beta   90.00
_cell.angle_gamma   90.00
#
_symmetry.space_group_name_H-M   'P 1'
#
loop_
_entity.id
_entity.type
_entity.pdbx_description
1 polymer ?
#
loop_
_entity_poly.entity_id
_entity_poly.type
_entity_poly.pdbx_seq_one_letter_code
_entity_poly.pdbx_strand_id
1 'polypeptide(L)'
;MRALVACVAVLVVLGVTVRLSECKIDENPECHRLRTKVDKIRSHCVYLCHMPEGYIQMGVEEDGTPCRFFLHEGVCHRGLCLLGNV
;
A
#
# COMPACT_ATOMS: atom_id res chain seq x y z
N MET A 1 -37.89 -21.85 31.45
CA MET A 1 -37.53 -22.43 30.14
C MET A 1 -37.54 -21.39 29.01
N ARG A 2 -38.63 -20.64 28.79
CA ARG A 2 -38.73 -19.64 27.69
C ARG A 2 -37.66 -18.53 27.71
N ALA A 3 -37.33 -17.99 28.89
CA ALA A 3 -36.32 -16.94 29.03
C ALA A 3 -34.89 -17.41 28.68
N LEU A 4 -34.57 -18.66 28.99
CA LEU A 4 -33.28 -19.28 28.68
C LEU A 4 -33.10 -19.47 27.17
N VAL A 5 -34.16 -19.88 26.48
CA VAL A 5 -34.17 -20.01 25.01
C VAL A 5 -33.99 -18.65 24.33
N ALA A 6 -34.63 -17.60 24.85
CA ALA A 6 -34.48 -16.24 24.32
C ALA A 6 -33.05 -15.71 24.48
N CYS A 7 -32.42 -15.90 25.65
CA CYS A 7 -31.03 -15.48 25.86
C CYS A 7 -30.05 -16.20 24.95
N VAL A 8 -30.22 -17.52 24.75
CA VAL A 8 -29.34 -18.29 23.86
C VAL A 8 -29.51 -17.83 22.41
N ALA A 9 -30.74 -17.56 21.96
CA ALA A 9 -30.99 -17.03 20.62
C ALA A 9 -30.32 -15.66 20.40
N VAL A 10 -30.41 -14.76 21.38
CA VAL A 10 -29.79 -13.43 21.32
C VAL A 10 -28.26 -13.54 21.27
N LEU A 11 -27.66 -14.43 22.07
CA LEU A 11 -26.21 -14.66 22.07
C LEU A 11 -25.71 -15.26 20.76
N VAL A 12 -26.48 -16.16 20.14
CA VAL A 12 -26.14 -16.74 18.83
C VAL A 12 -26.21 -15.67 17.74
N VAL A 13 -27.24 -14.83 17.72
CA VAL A 13 -27.36 -13.74 16.74
C VAL A 13 -26.22 -12.73 16.89
N LEU A 14 -25.92 -12.30 18.12
CA LEU A 14 -24.78 -11.42 18.41
C LEU A 14 -23.45 -12.05 17.96
N GLY A 15 -23.19 -13.31 18.31
CA GLY A 15 -21.98 -14.03 17.91
C GLY A 15 -21.82 -14.18 16.39
N VAL A 16 -22.93 -14.38 15.67
CA VAL A 16 -22.94 -14.46 14.20
C VAL A 16 -22.67 -13.08 13.57
N THR A 17 -23.24 -12.00 14.12
CA THR A 17 -22.99 -10.64 13.58
C THR A 17 -21.56 -10.16 13.76
N VAL A 18 -20.88 -10.55 14.84
CA VAL A 18 -19.46 -10.21 15.07
C VAL A 18 -18.54 -10.85 14.03
N ARG A 19 -18.86 -12.06 13.55
CA ARG A 19 -18.07 -12.76 12.51
C ARG A 19 -18.15 -12.15 11.12
N LEU A 20 -19.20 -11.36 10.84
CA LEU A 20 -19.39 -10.69 9.55
C LEU A 20 -18.64 -9.34 9.47
N SER A 21 -18.09 -8.86 10.59
CA SER A 21 -17.41 -7.57 10.69
C SER A 21 -15.89 -7.66 10.53
N GLU A 22 -15.38 -8.80 10.09
CA GLU A 22 -13.99 -8.93 9.66
C GLU A 22 -13.84 -8.16 8.34
N CYS A 23 -13.77 -6.83 8.45
CA CYS A 23 -13.21 -5.98 7.41
C CYS A 23 -11.89 -6.61 7.02
N LYS A 24 -11.87 -7.23 5.84
CA LYS A 24 -10.64 -7.66 5.16
C LYS A 24 -9.76 -6.43 5.03
N ILE A 25 -8.88 -6.25 6.00
CA ILE A 25 -7.70 -5.43 5.86
C ILE A 25 -6.88 -6.22 4.84
N ASP A 26 -6.87 -5.74 3.60
CA ASP A 26 -5.96 -6.28 2.59
C ASP A 26 -4.55 -6.03 3.14
N GLU A 27 -3.85 -7.09 3.53
CA GLU A 27 -2.51 -7.02 4.13
C GLU A 27 -1.45 -6.51 3.14
N ASN A 28 -1.82 -6.32 1.87
CA ASN A 28 -0.91 -5.88 0.84
C ASN A 28 -1.13 -4.37 0.55
N PRO A 29 -0.30 -3.47 1.10
CA PRO A 29 -0.45 -2.04 0.89
C PRO A 29 -0.29 -1.70 -0.60
N GLU A 30 -1.21 -0.92 -1.15
CA GLU A 30 -1.09 -0.44 -2.53
C GLU A 30 0.08 0.56 -2.62
N CYS A 31 1.19 0.10 -3.20
CA CYS A 31 2.37 0.93 -3.42
C CYS A 31 2.38 1.51 -4.83
N HIS A 32 2.42 2.83 -4.91
CA HIS A 32 2.53 3.57 -6.16
C HIS A 32 3.89 4.24 -6.25
N ARG A 33 4.57 4.08 -7.38
CA ARG A 33 5.78 4.86 -7.66
C ARG A 33 5.41 6.33 -7.79
N LEU A 34 6.27 7.20 -7.25
CA LEU A 34 6.06 8.64 -7.33
C LEU A 34 6.12 9.09 -8.80
N ARG A 35 4.96 9.25 -9.43
CA ARG A 35 4.84 9.88 -10.74
C ARG A 35 4.98 11.38 -10.53
N THR A 36 5.98 11.98 -11.17
CA THR A 36 5.97 13.44 -11.31
C THR A 36 4.86 13.83 -12.30
N LYS A 37 4.45 15.11 -12.29
CA LYS A 37 3.37 15.67 -13.13
C LYS A 37 3.55 15.39 -14.64
N VAL A 38 4.72 14.95 -15.08
CA VAL A 38 4.98 14.42 -16.42
C VAL A 38 5.22 12.93 -16.29
N ASP A 39 4.25 12.12 -16.74
CA ASP A 39 4.16 10.64 -16.61
C ASP A 39 5.40 9.82 -17.00
N LYS A 40 6.43 10.46 -17.57
CA LYS A 40 7.65 9.83 -18.09
C LYS A 40 8.96 10.39 -17.52
N ILE A 41 8.92 11.44 -16.70
CA ILE A 41 10.11 12.07 -16.11
C ILE A 41 10.16 11.72 -14.62
N ARG A 42 11.09 10.85 -14.23
CA ARG A 42 11.35 10.47 -12.85
C ARG A 42 12.75 10.90 -12.45
N SER A 43 12.84 12.03 -11.75
CA SER A 43 14.07 12.46 -11.07
C SER A 43 14.32 11.68 -9.78
N HIS A 44 13.26 11.16 -9.16
CA HIS A 44 13.30 10.45 -7.89
C HIS A 44 12.83 9.01 -8.08
N CYS A 45 13.54 8.11 -7.41
CA CYS A 45 13.33 6.68 -7.37
C CYS A 45 12.71 6.30 -6.02
N VAL A 46 11.48 6.74 -5.81
CA VAL A 46 10.78 6.61 -4.53
C VAL A 46 9.35 6.16 -4.78
N TYR A 47 8.83 5.37 -3.85
CA TYR A 47 7.45 4.89 -3.87
C TYR A 47 6.70 5.38 -2.64
N LEU A 48 5.39 5.51 -2.80
CA LEU A 48 4.43 5.82 -1.75
C LEU A 48 3.51 4.61 -1.58
N CYS A 49 3.48 4.03 -0.39
CA CYS A 49 2.56 2.96 -0.04
C CYS A 49 1.41 3.52 0.80
N HIS A 50 0.18 3.24 0.38
CA HIS A 50 -1.00 3.51 1.17
C HIS A 50 -1.15 2.40 2.20
N MET A 51 -0.89 2.72 3.47
CA MET A 51 -1.01 1.76 4.55
C MET A 51 -2.47 1.63 5.00
N PRO A 52 -2.91 0.43 5.41
CA PRO A 52 -4.29 0.21 5.83
C PRO A 52 -4.68 1.03 7.06
N GLU A 53 -3.73 1.47 7.89
CA GLU A 53 -3.99 2.32 9.05
C GLU A 53 -4.18 3.82 8.69
N GLY A 54 -4.21 4.16 7.41
CA GLY A 54 -4.58 5.50 6.92
C GLY A 54 -3.42 6.50 6.81
N TYR A 55 -2.17 6.05 6.93
CA TYR A 55 -1.00 6.88 6.66
C TYR A 55 -0.28 6.45 5.37
N ILE A 56 0.56 7.35 4.83
CA ILE A 56 1.35 7.09 3.63
C ILE A 56 2.79 6.83 4.06
N GLN A 57 3.34 5.68 3.68
CA GLN A 57 4.75 5.36 3.87
C GLN A 57 5.53 5.68 2.60
N MET A 58 6.67 6.34 2.74
CA MET A 58 7.58 6.61 1.63
C MET A 58 8.79 5.67 1.71
N GLY A 59 9.14 5.05 0.59
CA GLY A 59 10.30 4.18 0.48
C GLY A 59 11.14 4.50 -0.76
N VAL A 60 12.36 3.97 -0.77
CA VAL A 60 13.34 4.16 -1.83
C VAL A 60 13.37 2.91 -2.71
N GLU A 61 13.29 3.08 -4.03
CA GLU A 61 13.48 1.96 -4.97
C GLU A 61 14.91 1.41 -4.86
N GLU A 62 15.05 0.10 -5.06
CA GLU A 62 16.34 -0.58 -4.95
C GLU A 62 17.38 0.01 -5.90
N ASP A 63 18.63 0.11 -5.43
CA ASP A 63 19.73 0.61 -6.24
C ASP A 63 19.90 -0.28 -7.50
N GLY A 64 20.05 0.35 -8.66
CA GLY A 64 20.08 -0.34 -9.96
C GLY A 64 18.72 -0.47 -10.66
N THR A 65 17.60 -0.11 -10.01
CA THR A 65 16.29 -0.08 -10.67
C THR A 65 16.30 0.91 -11.85
N PRO A 66 15.81 0.54 -13.06
CA PRO A 66 15.82 1.43 -14.20
C PRO A 66 14.89 2.63 -13.99
N CYS A 67 15.43 3.82 -14.26
CA CYS A 67 14.72 5.10 -14.16
C CYS A 67 14.93 5.95 -15.42
N ARG A 68 14.14 7.01 -15.56
CA ARG A 68 14.20 7.89 -16.73
C ARG A 68 14.10 9.34 -16.29
N PHE A 69 15.07 10.16 -16.65
CA PHE A 69 15.05 11.59 -16.38
C PHE A 69 15.09 12.37 -17.71
N PHE A 70 14.05 13.17 -17.96
CA PHE A 70 13.76 13.77 -19.27
C PHE A 70 13.71 12.74 -20.41
N LEU A 71 14.78 12.66 -21.22
CA LEU A 71 14.91 11.75 -22.35
C LEU A 71 16.02 10.71 -22.15
N HIS A 72 16.70 10.75 -21.01
CA HIS A 72 17.83 9.89 -20.72
C HIS A 72 17.43 8.76 -19.77
N GLU A 73 17.91 7.57 -20.07
CA GLU A 73 17.80 6.40 -19.20
C GLU A 73 18.92 6.42 -18.16
N GLY A 74 18.59 5.90 -16.98
CA GLY A 74 19.49 5.90 -15.84
C GLY A 74 19.14 4.79 -14.86
N VAL A 75 19.83 4.78 -13.73
CA VAL A 75 19.57 3.84 -12.64
C VAL A 75 19.32 4.59 -11.34
N CYS A 76 18.47 3.99 -10.51
CA CYS A 76 18.22 4.47 -9.17
C CYS A 76 19.47 4.26 -8.31
N HIS A 77 19.86 5.31 -7.57
CA HIS A 77 20.84 5.21 -6.51
C HIS A 77 20.41 6.11 -5.35
N ARG A 78 20.21 5.52 -4.17
CA ARG A 78 19.77 6.23 -2.96
C ARG A 78 18.53 7.12 -3.19
N GLY A 79 17.58 6.66 -3.99
CA GLY A 79 16.33 7.38 -4.27
C GLY A 79 16.42 8.48 -5.32
N LEU A 80 17.56 8.64 -5.98
CA LEU A 80 17.76 9.56 -7.10
C LEU A 80 17.99 8.79 -8.40
N CYS A 81 17.49 9.34 -9.50
CA CYS A 81 17.78 8.81 -10.83
C CYS A 81 19.12 9.38 -11.33
N LEU A 82 20.15 8.54 -11.40
CA LEU A 82 21.46 8.93 -11.92
C LEU A 82 21.53 8.67 -13.42
N LEU A 83 21.96 9.69 -14.16
CA LEU A 83 22.13 9.69 -15.62
C LEU A 83 23.51 9.15 -15.98
N GLY A 84 23.57 8.04 -16.71
CA GLY A 84 24.80 7.59 -17.38
C GLY A 84 25.54 6.44 -16.70
N ASN A 85 25.98 5.51 -17.56
CA ASN A 85 26.74 4.26 -17.41
C ASN A 85 27.34 3.99 -16.02
N VAL A 86 26.71 3.06 -15.29
CA VAL A 86 27.39 2.21 -14.31
C VAL A 86 28.29 1.22 -15.06
#